data_AF-A0A8H6E4C2-F1
#
_entry.id   AF-A0A8H6E4C2-F1
#
_cell.length_a   1.000
_cell.length_b   1.000
_cell.length_c   1.000
_cell.angle_alpha   90.00
_cell.angle_beta   90.00
_cell.angle_gamma   90.00
#
_symmetry.space_group_name_H-M   'P 1'
#
loop_
_entity.id
_entity.type
_entity.pdbx_description
1 polymer ?
#
loop_
_entity_poly.entity_id
_entity_poly.type
_entity_poly.pdbx_seq_one_letter_code
_entity_poly.pdbx_strand_id
1 'polypeptide(L)'
;MSTRSWKAVVPEGAFWQSLDPVISSTVVGHLSPAELNHPNLDPSLSNPEKLALLEKTLIQKLPLVDNDYTRTQSLNSALFHIYRGTGDLEKQEKVLLQLVDNSSPNGPDLPALQNLAALYEEKGEHAKAEELARETLPLLQGHPVLGKDSPQSLGSLRILINALWKQGKTEEAEQAIQEARSSIGRLEGGQFAAYQQEEKDALDKVVAELKK
;
A
#
# COMPACT_ATOMS: atom_id res chain seq x y z
N MET A 1 27.08 17.78 3.81
CA MET A 1 25.92 17.45 2.95
C MET A 1 24.95 16.68 3.82
N SER A 2 23.87 17.33 4.27
CA SER A 2 22.90 16.73 5.19
C SER A 2 21.96 15.83 4.39
N THR A 3 21.97 14.52 4.68
CA THR A 3 20.99 13.55 4.20
C THR A 3 19.65 13.88 4.87
N ARG A 4 18.86 14.79 4.28
CA ARG A 4 17.46 14.93 4.66
C ARG A 4 16.78 13.60 4.37
N SER A 5 16.56 12.81 5.42
CA SER A 5 15.61 11.70 5.38
C SER A 5 14.28 12.27 4.90
N TRP A 6 13.77 11.77 3.78
CA TRP A 6 12.45 12.13 3.26
C TRP A 6 11.33 11.60 4.16
N LYS A 7 11.65 10.72 5.12
CA LYS A 7 10.73 10.28 6.17
C LYS A 7 10.58 11.38 7.22
N ALA A 8 9.34 11.79 7.46
CA ALA A 8 9.01 12.69 8.56
C ALA A 8 9.55 12.11 9.88
N VAL A 9 10.12 12.98 10.71
CA VAL A 9 10.62 12.57 12.03
C VAL A 9 9.40 12.36 12.92
N VAL A 10 9.07 11.09 13.18
CA VAL A 10 7.99 10.72 14.09
C VAL A 10 8.36 11.18 15.51
N PRO A 11 7.50 11.93 16.20
CA PRO A 11 7.80 12.38 17.56
C PRO A 11 8.02 11.21 18.51
N GLU A 12 8.95 11.38 19.44
CA GLU A 12 9.11 10.45 20.54
C GLU A 12 7.89 10.52 21.46
N GLY A 13 7.35 9.37 21.87
CA GLY A 13 6.21 9.31 22.78
C GLY A 13 5.35 8.06 22.60
N ALA A 14 4.75 7.62 23.70
CA ALA A 14 3.92 6.40 23.75
C ALA A 14 2.66 6.48 22.87
N PHE A 15 2.23 7.68 22.46
CA PHE A 15 1.16 7.84 21.47
C PHE A 15 1.55 7.26 20.11
N TRP A 16 2.69 7.70 19.56
CA TRP A 16 3.12 7.34 18.20
C TRP A 16 3.77 5.96 18.13
N GLN A 17 4.43 5.53 19.19
CA GLN A 17 5.12 4.23 19.27
C GLN A 17 4.15 3.04 19.33
N SER A 18 2.90 3.23 19.73
CA SER A 18 1.90 2.16 19.77
C SER A 18 1.22 1.92 18.42
N LEU A 19 1.38 2.84 17.45
CA LEU A 19 0.78 2.75 16.12
C LEU A 19 1.73 2.07 15.13
N ASP A 20 1.16 1.56 14.03
CA ASP A 20 1.95 1.05 12.92
C ASP A 20 2.93 2.13 12.40
N PRO A 21 4.22 1.80 12.19
CA PRO A 21 5.22 2.79 11.78
C PRO A 21 4.89 3.51 10.47
N VAL A 22 4.22 2.84 9.53
CA VAL A 22 3.78 3.46 8.27
C VAL A 22 2.75 4.54 8.58
N ILE A 23 1.72 4.22 9.39
CA ILE A 23 0.70 5.18 9.80
C ILE A 23 1.36 6.40 10.48
N SER A 24 2.19 6.17 11.50
CA SER A 24 2.85 7.26 12.22
C SER A 24 3.68 8.15 11.30
N SER A 25 4.49 7.55 10.40
CA SER A 25 5.36 8.32 9.50
C SER A 25 4.59 9.12 8.45
N THR A 26 3.50 8.56 7.91
CA THR A 26 2.71 9.22 6.87
C THR A 26 1.86 10.34 7.47
N VAL A 27 1.25 10.12 8.64
CA VAL A 27 0.37 11.11 9.28
C VAL A 27 1.15 12.33 9.79
N VAL A 28 2.33 12.14 10.38
CA VAL A 28 3.12 13.24 10.98
C VAL A 28 3.46 14.32 9.95
N GLY A 29 3.68 13.95 8.68
CA GLY A 29 3.95 14.91 7.60
C GLY A 29 2.81 15.91 7.33
N HIS A 30 1.59 15.63 7.82
CA HIS A 30 0.40 16.46 7.64
C HIS A 30 0.02 17.28 8.88
N LEU A 31 0.77 17.13 9.97
CA LEU A 31 0.51 17.84 11.23
C LEU A 31 1.47 19.00 11.41
N SER A 32 0.93 20.14 11.83
CA SER A 32 1.73 21.30 12.25
C SER A 32 2.42 21.03 13.59
N PRO A 33 3.48 21.77 13.94
CA PRO A 33 4.10 21.66 15.26
C PRO A 33 3.13 21.87 16.43
N ALA A 34 2.08 22.69 16.26
CA ALA A 34 1.05 22.88 17.28
C ALA A 34 0.16 21.64 17.44
N GLU A 35 -0.19 20.98 16.34
CA GLU A 35 -0.99 19.74 16.35
C GLU A 35 -0.20 18.56 16.92
N LEU A 36 1.10 18.47 16.59
CA LEU A 36 1.99 17.41 17.11
C LEU A 36 2.21 17.48 18.62
N ASN A 37 2.09 18.67 19.21
CA ASN A 37 2.23 18.89 20.66
C ASN A 37 0.86 19.09 21.35
N HIS A 38 -0.24 18.81 20.65
CA HIS A 38 -1.57 19.08 21.17
C HIS A 38 -1.93 18.08 22.28
N PRO A 39 -2.49 18.52 23.43
CA PRO A 39 -2.83 17.64 24.56
C PRO A 39 -3.79 16.48 24.23
N ASN A 40 -4.58 16.61 23.16
CA ASN A 40 -5.48 15.56 22.68
C ASN A 40 -4.75 14.33 22.11
N LEU A 41 -3.45 14.42 21.79
CA LEU A 41 -2.63 13.25 21.45
C LEU A 41 -2.27 12.46 22.72
N ASP A 42 -3.30 11.99 23.41
CA ASP A 42 -3.20 11.31 24.70
C ASP A 42 -2.68 9.87 24.53
N PRO A 43 -1.50 9.54 25.09
CA PRO A 43 -0.93 8.20 24.96
C PRO A 43 -1.79 7.08 25.54
N SER A 44 -2.70 7.40 26.47
CA SER A 44 -3.58 6.43 27.14
C SER A 44 -4.73 5.93 26.27
N LEU A 45 -5.02 6.62 25.15
CA LEU A 45 -6.02 6.18 24.18
C LEU A 45 -5.66 4.82 23.57
N SER A 46 -6.69 4.01 23.31
CA SER A 46 -6.54 2.79 22.52
C SER A 46 -6.13 3.13 21.08
N ASN A 47 -5.49 2.19 20.38
CA ASN A 47 -5.08 2.42 19.00
C ASN A 47 -6.25 2.84 18.07
N PRO A 48 -7.45 2.22 18.14
CA PRO A 48 -8.60 2.70 17.36
C PRO A 48 -9.00 4.16 17.67
N GLU A 49 -8.96 4.58 18.93
CA GLU A 49 -9.27 5.97 19.32
C GLU A 49 -8.20 6.95 18.80
N LYS A 50 -6.92 6.56 18.87
CA LYS A 50 -5.81 7.33 18.27
C LYS A 50 -6.03 7.49 16.77
N LEU A 51 -6.35 6.41 16.06
CA LEU A 51 -6.60 6.42 14.62
C LEU A 51 -7.81 7.29 14.25
N ALA A 52 -8.92 7.20 15.00
CA ALA A 52 -10.10 8.03 14.78
C ALA A 52 -9.82 9.54 15.01
N LEU A 53 -9.00 9.87 16.00
CA LEU A 53 -8.55 11.25 16.22
C LEU A 53 -7.74 11.76 15.03
N LEU A 54 -6.75 10.99 14.57
CA LEU A 54 -5.91 11.34 13.43
C LEU A 54 -6.74 11.45 12.14
N GLU A 55 -7.65 10.51 11.90
CA GLU A 55 -8.60 10.54 10.77
C GLU A 55 -9.34 11.87 10.74
N LYS A 56 -9.97 12.24 11.86
CA LYS A 56 -10.72 13.49 11.97
C LYS A 56 -9.87 14.70 11.65
N THR A 57 -8.63 14.76 12.16
CA THR A 57 -7.69 15.85 11.88
C THR A 57 -7.34 15.93 10.39
N LEU A 58 -7.09 14.81 9.74
CA LEU A 58 -6.76 14.79 8.31
C LEU A 58 -7.96 15.15 7.43
N ILE A 59 -9.17 14.64 7.73
CA ILE A 59 -10.39 14.98 6.99
C ILE A 59 -10.67 16.48 7.03
N GLN A 60 -10.43 17.16 8.16
CA GLN A 60 -10.60 18.62 8.26
C GLN A 60 -9.64 19.40 7.34
N LYS A 61 -8.51 18.80 6.94
CA LYS A 61 -7.53 19.40 6.05
C LYS A 61 -7.81 19.15 4.57
N LEU A 62 -8.60 18.11 4.22
CA LEU A 62 -8.91 17.78 2.82
C LEU A 62 -9.43 18.99 2.01
N PRO A 63 -10.44 19.76 2.47
CA PRO A 63 -10.94 20.91 1.72
C PRO A 63 -9.94 22.06 1.58
N LEU A 64 -8.87 22.07 2.39
CA LEU A 64 -7.85 23.12 2.38
C LEU A 64 -6.78 22.88 1.30
N VAL A 65 -6.74 21.67 0.74
CA VAL A 65 -5.75 21.24 -0.25
C VAL A 65 -6.37 20.75 -1.55
N ASP A 66 -7.68 20.93 -1.73
CA ASP A 66 -8.46 20.44 -2.88
C ASP A 66 -7.91 20.91 -4.24
N ASN A 67 -7.33 22.10 -4.29
CA ASN A 67 -6.71 22.69 -5.48
C ASN A 67 -5.22 22.30 -5.65
N ASP A 68 -4.64 21.54 -4.71
CA ASP A 68 -3.27 21.03 -4.76
C ASP A 68 -3.30 19.50 -4.90
N TYR A 69 -3.08 19.04 -6.13
CA TYR A 69 -3.06 17.62 -6.48
C TYR A 69 -2.12 16.82 -5.56
N THR A 70 -0.86 17.26 -5.43
CA THR A 70 0.17 16.52 -4.68
C THR A 70 -0.20 16.40 -3.21
N ARG A 71 -0.70 17.48 -2.61
CA ARG A 71 -1.13 17.47 -1.20
C ARG A 71 -2.38 16.63 -1.00
N THR A 72 -3.34 16.71 -1.92
CA THR A 72 -4.55 15.87 -1.88
C THR A 72 -4.20 14.39 -1.92
N GLN A 73 -3.34 13.97 -2.86
CA GLN A 73 -2.89 12.58 -2.98
C GLN A 73 -2.13 12.11 -1.74
N SER A 74 -1.19 12.91 -1.24
CA SER A 74 -0.45 12.56 -0.01
C SER A 74 -1.37 12.40 1.20
N LEU A 75 -2.37 13.27 1.33
CA LEU A 75 -3.30 13.22 2.45
C LEU A 75 -4.28 12.04 2.34
N ASN A 76 -4.75 11.73 1.12
CA ASN A 76 -5.52 10.52 0.85
C ASN A 76 -4.71 9.24 1.11
N SER A 77 -3.42 9.22 0.79
CA SER A 77 -2.52 8.12 1.14
C SER A 77 -2.40 7.94 2.66
N ALA A 78 -2.30 9.03 3.43
CA ALA A 78 -2.30 8.98 4.89
C ALA A 78 -3.61 8.40 5.45
N LEU A 79 -4.75 8.83 4.90
CA LEU A 79 -6.07 8.31 5.26
C LEU A 79 -6.21 6.83 4.93
N PHE A 80 -5.72 6.37 3.77
CA PHE A 80 -5.69 4.95 3.41
C PHE A 80 -4.97 4.11 4.47
N HIS A 81 -3.80 4.54 4.94
CA HIS A 81 -3.07 3.81 5.98
C HIS A 81 -3.81 3.78 7.31
N ILE A 82 -4.52 4.85 7.68
CA ILE A 82 -5.40 4.86 8.86
C ILE A 82 -6.55 3.86 8.69
N TYR A 83 -7.20 3.83 7.52
CA TYR A 83 -8.30 2.90 7.26
C TYR A 83 -7.86 1.44 7.23
N ARG A 84 -6.66 1.16 6.72
CA ARG A 84 -6.04 -0.16 6.86
C ARG A 84 -5.83 -0.52 8.34
N GLY A 85 -5.33 0.41 9.16
CA GLY A 85 -5.13 0.18 10.59
C GLY A 85 -6.41 -0.05 11.39
N THR A 86 -7.55 0.45 10.91
CA THR A 86 -8.87 0.24 11.53
C THR A 86 -9.62 -0.96 10.95
N GLY A 87 -9.21 -1.48 9.79
CA GLY A 87 -9.91 -2.55 9.08
C GLY A 87 -11.17 -2.08 8.34
N ASP A 88 -11.35 -0.77 8.15
CA ASP A 88 -12.51 -0.20 7.46
C ASP A 88 -12.35 -0.35 5.94
N LEU A 89 -12.82 -1.47 5.39
CA LEU A 89 -12.62 -1.83 3.98
C LEU A 89 -13.36 -0.87 3.04
N GLU A 90 -14.52 -0.38 3.43
CA GLU A 90 -15.32 0.57 2.64
C GLU A 90 -14.62 1.93 2.51
N LYS A 91 -14.04 2.45 3.59
CA LYS A 91 -13.26 3.69 3.52
C LYS A 91 -11.95 3.49 2.76
N GLN A 92 -11.31 2.32 2.88
CA GLN A 92 -10.14 1.97 2.05
C GLN A 92 -10.48 2.00 0.56
N GLU A 93 -11.57 1.33 0.15
CA GLU A 93 -12.00 1.29 -1.25
C GLU A 93 -12.28 2.70 -1.77
N LYS A 94 -13.04 3.47 -1.01
CA LYS A 94 -13.40 4.84 -1.39
C LYS A 94 -12.18 5.72 -1.62
N VAL A 95 -11.20 5.69 -0.71
CA VAL A 95 -10.01 6.55 -0.86
C VAL A 95 -9.09 6.05 -1.97
N LEU A 96 -8.98 4.73 -2.18
CA LEU A 96 -8.19 4.17 -3.28
C LEU A 96 -8.79 4.50 -4.64
N LEU A 97 -10.12 4.43 -4.80
CA LEU A 97 -10.79 4.88 -6.01
C LEU A 97 -10.53 6.37 -6.27
N GLN A 98 -10.56 7.21 -5.23
CA GLN A 98 -10.19 8.63 -5.37
C GLN A 98 -8.73 8.85 -5.79
N LEU A 99 -7.79 8.03 -5.31
CA LEU A 99 -6.38 8.09 -5.71
C LEU A 99 -6.22 7.68 -7.19
N VAL A 100 -6.97 6.66 -7.63
CA VAL A 100 -6.93 6.12 -9.00
C VAL A 100 -7.63 7.05 -10.01
N ASP A 101 -8.83 7.54 -9.70
CA ASP A 101 -9.66 8.35 -10.62
C ASP A 101 -9.07 9.74 -10.85
N ASN A 102 -8.41 10.31 -9.84
CA ASN A 102 -7.77 11.60 -9.95
C ASN A 102 -6.46 11.47 -10.74
N SER A 103 -6.57 11.52 -12.07
CA SER A 103 -5.47 11.37 -13.00
C SER A 103 -4.35 12.40 -12.75
N SER A 104 -3.17 11.92 -12.36
CA SER A 104 -1.95 12.70 -12.28
C SER A 104 -1.51 13.19 -13.67
N PRO A 105 -0.85 14.36 -13.79
CA PRO A 105 -0.05 14.68 -14.97
C PRO A 105 1.05 13.64 -15.27
N ASN A 106 1.44 12.85 -14.27
CA ASN A 106 2.56 11.92 -14.33
C ASN A 106 2.16 10.45 -14.59
N GLY A 107 0.90 10.19 -14.94
CA GLY A 107 0.37 8.85 -15.17
C GLY A 107 -0.35 8.24 -13.96
N PRO A 108 -0.78 6.97 -14.05
CA PRO A 108 -1.58 6.33 -13.01
C PRO A 108 -0.82 6.15 -11.69
N ASP A 109 -1.52 6.24 -10.56
CA ASP A 109 -0.99 5.93 -9.24
C ASP A 109 -0.86 4.41 -9.06
N LEU A 110 0.30 3.86 -9.46
CA LEU A 110 0.56 2.42 -9.41
C LEU A 110 0.44 1.83 -7.99
N PRO A 111 0.94 2.50 -6.92
CA PRO A 111 0.68 2.07 -5.55
C PRO A 111 -0.83 1.98 -5.21
N ALA A 112 -1.63 2.97 -5.60
CA ALA A 112 -3.07 2.93 -5.34
C ALA A 112 -3.77 1.80 -6.10
N LEU A 113 -3.45 1.59 -7.37
CA LEU A 113 -3.97 0.48 -8.17
C LEU A 113 -3.64 -0.88 -7.54
N GLN A 114 -2.38 -1.08 -7.13
CA GLN A 114 -1.95 -2.31 -6.47
C GLN A 114 -2.68 -2.52 -5.13
N ASN A 115 -2.82 -1.48 -4.32
CA ASN A 115 -3.56 -1.57 -3.05
C ASN A 115 -5.05 -1.85 -3.26
N LEU A 116 -5.66 -1.33 -4.33
CA LEU A 116 -7.05 -1.59 -4.68
C LEU A 116 -7.24 -3.05 -5.13
N ALA A 117 -6.30 -3.58 -5.91
CA ALA A 117 -6.31 -5.00 -6.28
C ALA A 117 -6.19 -5.91 -5.05
N ALA A 118 -5.31 -5.57 -4.10
CA ALA A 118 -5.16 -6.29 -2.83
C ALA A 118 -6.43 -6.21 -1.97
N LEU A 119 -7.07 -5.03 -1.91
CA LEU A 119 -8.31 -4.85 -1.18
C LEU A 119 -9.44 -5.72 -1.75
N TYR A 120 -9.58 -5.80 -3.08
CA TYR A 120 -10.56 -6.69 -3.68
C TYR A 120 -10.26 -8.16 -3.43
N GLU A 121 -8.99 -8.54 -3.35
CA GLU A 121 -8.61 -9.90 -2.95
C GLU A 121 -9.02 -10.20 -1.50
N GLU A 122 -8.77 -9.27 -0.57
CA GLU A 122 -9.20 -9.36 0.84
C GLU A 122 -10.73 -9.45 0.98
N LYS A 123 -11.47 -8.70 0.15
CA LYS A 123 -12.95 -8.75 0.10
C LYS A 123 -13.50 -10.02 -0.56
N GLY A 124 -12.65 -10.88 -1.12
CA GLY A 124 -13.08 -12.07 -1.90
C GLY A 124 -13.62 -11.74 -3.30
N GLU A 125 -13.47 -10.50 -3.76
CA GLU A 125 -13.89 -10.02 -5.07
C GLU A 125 -12.84 -10.36 -6.14
N HIS A 126 -12.52 -11.65 -6.28
CA HIS A 126 -11.38 -12.16 -7.06
C HIS A 126 -11.39 -11.74 -8.54
N ALA A 127 -12.57 -11.59 -9.16
CA ALA A 127 -12.65 -11.12 -10.55
C ALA A 127 -12.15 -9.68 -10.71
N LYS A 128 -12.49 -8.77 -9.77
CA LYS A 128 -11.99 -7.39 -9.78
C LYS A 128 -10.50 -7.34 -9.44
N ALA A 129 -10.05 -8.18 -8.52
CA ALA A 129 -8.63 -8.29 -8.18
C ALA A 129 -7.79 -8.74 -9.38
N GLU A 130 -8.29 -9.72 -10.16
CA GLU A 130 -7.64 -10.16 -11.40
C GLU A 130 -7.58 -9.03 -12.42
N GLU A 131 -8.70 -8.35 -12.67
CA GLU A 131 -8.77 -7.25 -13.65
C GLU A 131 -7.72 -6.17 -13.34
N LEU A 132 -7.71 -5.67 -12.09
CA LEU A 132 -6.73 -4.66 -11.67
C LEU A 132 -5.30 -5.18 -11.68
N ALA A 133 -5.05 -6.43 -11.29
CA ALA A 133 -3.70 -6.99 -11.31
C ALA A 133 -3.17 -7.11 -12.74
N ARG A 134 -4.03 -7.44 -13.72
CA ARG A 134 -3.67 -7.49 -15.15
C ARG A 134 -3.44 -6.12 -15.76
N GLU A 135 -4.14 -5.09 -15.30
CA GLU A 135 -3.90 -3.70 -15.70
C GLU A 135 -2.59 -3.15 -15.10
N THR A 136 -2.37 -3.42 -13.82
CA THR A 136 -1.27 -2.82 -13.05
C THR A 136 0.08 -3.47 -13.34
N LEU A 137 0.12 -4.80 -13.55
CA LEU A 137 1.37 -5.54 -13.68
C LEU A 137 2.23 -5.05 -14.88
N PRO A 138 1.71 -4.87 -16.10
CA PRO A 138 2.52 -4.36 -17.22
C PRO A 138 3.10 -2.97 -16.95
N LEU A 139 2.37 -2.12 -16.24
CA LEU A 139 2.82 -0.77 -15.88
C LEU A 139 3.99 -0.82 -14.89
N LEU A 140 3.90 -1.70 -13.88
CA LEU A 140 4.99 -1.94 -12.93
C LEU A 140 6.22 -2.55 -13.62
N GLN A 141 6.01 -3.54 -14.49
CA GLN A 141 7.09 -4.23 -15.21
C GLN A 141 7.82 -3.30 -16.19
N GLY A 142 7.10 -2.35 -16.80
CA GLY A 142 7.64 -1.34 -17.72
C GLY A 142 8.19 -0.10 -17.04
N HIS A 143 8.01 0.07 -15.73
CA HIS A 143 8.46 1.27 -15.02
C HIS A 143 10.00 1.30 -14.94
N PRO A 144 10.66 2.41 -15.33
CA PRO A 144 12.12 2.45 -15.52
C PRO A 144 12.93 2.20 -14.25
N VAL A 145 12.36 2.50 -13.07
CA VAL A 145 13.02 2.30 -11.77
C VAL A 145 12.64 0.96 -11.13
N LEU A 146 11.41 0.50 -11.33
CA LEU A 146 10.90 -0.71 -10.68
C LEU A 146 11.29 -1.91 -11.53
N GLY A 147 10.80 -1.94 -12.77
CA GLY A 147 11.05 -3.05 -13.68
C GLY A 147 10.33 -4.34 -13.27
N LYS A 148 10.51 -5.35 -14.14
CA LYS A 148 9.81 -6.63 -14.04
C LYS A 148 10.08 -7.43 -12.77
N ASP A 149 11.28 -7.27 -12.21
CA ASP A 149 11.74 -8.04 -11.05
C ASP A 149 11.67 -7.19 -9.76
N SER A 150 10.84 -6.15 -9.71
CA SER A 150 10.64 -5.41 -8.46
C SER A 150 9.72 -6.14 -7.48
N PRO A 151 9.88 -5.90 -6.16
CA PRO A 151 8.90 -6.31 -5.15
C PRO A 151 7.47 -5.88 -5.48
N GLN A 152 7.29 -4.71 -6.12
CA GLN A 152 5.98 -4.23 -6.55
C GLN A 152 5.42 -5.12 -7.67
N SER A 153 6.20 -5.44 -8.71
CA SER A 153 5.76 -6.37 -9.76
C SER A 153 5.42 -7.76 -9.17
N LEU A 154 6.24 -8.26 -8.24
CA LEU A 154 6.01 -9.52 -7.54
C LEU A 154 4.75 -9.50 -6.66
N GLY A 155 4.47 -8.38 -6.00
CA GLY A 155 3.23 -8.15 -5.26
C GLY A 155 1.99 -8.25 -6.16
N SER A 156 2.03 -7.61 -7.32
CA SER A 156 0.93 -7.68 -8.31
C SER A 156 0.75 -9.09 -8.88
N LEU A 157 1.86 -9.80 -9.13
CA LEU A 157 1.83 -11.22 -9.53
C LEU A 157 1.18 -12.11 -8.46
N ARG A 158 1.48 -11.91 -7.16
CA ARG A 158 0.84 -12.67 -6.08
C ARG A 158 -0.67 -12.46 -6.03
N ILE A 159 -1.13 -11.21 -6.18
CA ILE A 159 -2.57 -10.90 -6.23
C ILE A 159 -3.21 -11.62 -7.41
N LEU A 160 -2.58 -11.58 -8.59
CA LEU A 160 -3.05 -12.29 -9.78
C LEU A 160 -3.12 -13.80 -9.55
N ILE A 161 -2.09 -14.41 -8.94
CA ILE A 161 -2.05 -15.84 -8.60
C ILE A 161 -3.23 -16.23 -7.72
N ASN A 162 -3.48 -15.49 -6.63
CA ASN A 162 -4.61 -15.75 -5.73
C ASN A 162 -5.95 -15.61 -6.45
N ALA A 163 -6.12 -14.51 -7.19
CA ALA A 163 -7.35 -14.22 -7.91
C ALA A 163 -7.68 -15.30 -8.96
N LEU A 164 -6.69 -15.75 -9.73
CA LEU A 164 -6.85 -16.81 -10.73
C LEU A 164 -7.21 -18.14 -10.08
N TRP A 165 -6.50 -18.52 -9.03
CA TRP A 165 -6.73 -19.79 -8.35
C TRP A 165 -8.13 -19.87 -7.75
N LYS A 166 -8.57 -18.81 -7.06
CA LYS A 166 -9.91 -18.75 -6.45
C LYS A 166 -11.04 -18.75 -7.47
N GLN A 167 -10.76 -18.39 -8.72
CA GLN A 167 -11.69 -18.49 -9.85
C GLN A 167 -11.60 -19.84 -10.58
N GLY A 168 -10.75 -20.77 -10.14
CA GLY A 168 -10.55 -22.08 -10.79
C GLY A 168 -9.69 -22.05 -12.06
N LYS A 169 -9.04 -20.92 -12.36
CA LYS A 169 -8.12 -20.75 -13.49
C LYS A 169 -6.73 -21.29 -13.14
N THR A 170 -6.67 -22.57 -12.76
CA THR A 170 -5.48 -23.21 -12.18
C THR A 170 -4.28 -23.18 -13.12
N GLU A 171 -4.46 -23.43 -14.41
CA GLU A 171 -3.35 -23.43 -15.38
C GLU A 171 -2.69 -22.04 -15.50
N GLU A 172 -3.49 -20.97 -15.54
CA GLU A 172 -2.97 -19.60 -15.57
C GLU A 172 -2.29 -19.22 -14.26
N ALA A 173 -2.84 -19.64 -13.12
CA ALA A 173 -2.22 -19.42 -11.81
C ALA A 173 -0.85 -20.12 -11.71
N GLU A 174 -0.73 -21.35 -12.21
CA GLU A 174 0.53 -22.08 -12.26
C GLU A 174 1.58 -21.39 -13.15
N GLN A 175 1.17 -20.85 -14.31
CA GLN A 175 2.05 -20.05 -15.15
C GLN A 175 2.55 -18.80 -14.43
N ALA A 176 1.66 -18.06 -13.76
CA ALA A 176 2.03 -16.89 -12.97
C ALA A 176 2.96 -17.24 -11.79
N ILE A 177 2.78 -18.41 -11.15
CA ILE A 177 3.71 -18.93 -10.13
C ILE A 177 5.11 -19.15 -10.73
N GLN A 178 5.21 -19.74 -11.92
CA GLN A 178 6.51 -19.95 -12.58
C GLN A 178 7.18 -18.62 -12.95
N GLU A 179 6.40 -17.64 -13.41
CA GLU A 179 6.90 -16.29 -13.66
C GLU A 179 7.46 -15.65 -12.38
N ALA A 180 6.71 -15.70 -11.28
CA ALA A 180 7.13 -15.16 -9.99
C ALA A 180 8.40 -15.86 -9.47
N ARG A 181 8.50 -17.19 -9.54
CA ARG A 181 9.72 -17.93 -9.15
C ARG A 181 10.92 -17.53 -10.00
N SER A 182 10.73 -17.39 -11.31
CA SER A 182 11.78 -16.96 -12.22
C SER A 182 12.24 -15.53 -11.94
N SER A 183 11.31 -14.64 -11.60
CA SER A 183 11.59 -13.26 -11.22
C SER A 183 12.36 -13.16 -9.90
N ILE A 184 11.94 -13.91 -8.87
CA ILE A 184 12.63 -14.02 -7.58
C ILE A 184 14.07 -14.53 -7.77
N GLY A 185 14.28 -15.51 -8.65
CA GLY A 185 15.62 -16.00 -8.99
C GLY A 185 16.53 -14.92 -9.59
N ARG A 186 15.97 -13.97 -10.34
CA ARG A 186 16.72 -12.86 -10.95
C ARG A 186 16.99 -11.68 -10.00
N LEU A 187 16.47 -11.71 -8.77
CA LEU A 187 16.79 -10.69 -7.77
C LEU A 187 18.25 -10.76 -7.32
N GLU A 188 18.87 -11.93 -7.40
CA GLU A 188 20.24 -12.16 -6.97
C GLU A 188 21.22 -11.21 -7.67
N GLY A 189 22.04 -10.50 -6.88
CA GLY A 189 23.02 -9.53 -7.40
C GLY A 189 22.42 -8.26 -8.02
N GLY A 190 21.09 -8.10 -8.04
CA GLY A 190 20.39 -6.91 -8.52
C GLY A 190 20.08 -5.87 -7.43
N GLN A 191 19.45 -4.76 -7.82
CA GLN A 191 19.07 -3.68 -6.90
C GLN A 191 18.08 -4.11 -5.79
N PHE A 192 17.38 -5.23 -6.01
CA PHE A 192 16.39 -5.79 -5.08
C PHE A 192 16.86 -7.10 -4.42
N ALA A 193 18.16 -7.42 -4.49
CA ALA A 193 18.70 -8.67 -3.91
C ALA A 193 18.34 -8.85 -2.42
N ALA A 194 18.27 -7.76 -1.66
CA ALA A 194 17.91 -7.79 -0.24
C ALA A 194 16.49 -8.36 0.02
N TYR A 195 15.58 -8.28 -0.94
CA TYR A 195 14.19 -8.75 -0.82
C TYR A 195 14.01 -10.21 -1.26
N GLN A 196 15.04 -10.85 -1.83
CA GLN A 196 14.88 -12.16 -2.46
C GLN A 196 14.28 -13.22 -1.54
N GLN A 197 14.77 -13.31 -0.30
CA GLN A 197 14.28 -14.29 0.65
C GLN A 197 12.85 -13.99 1.10
N GLU A 198 12.53 -12.72 1.36
CA GLU A 198 11.18 -12.28 1.73
C GLU A 198 10.17 -12.59 0.61
N GLU A 199 10.51 -12.27 -0.64
CA GLU A 199 9.65 -12.52 -1.79
C GLU A 199 9.43 -14.02 -2.03
N LYS A 200 10.47 -14.85 -1.79
CA LYS A 200 10.38 -16.30 -1.83
C LYS A 200 9.42 -16.84 -0.76
N ASP A 201 9.59 -16.39 0.47
CA ASP A 201 8.75 -16.83 1.60
C ASP A 201 7.28 -16.41 1.39
N ALA A 202 7.05 -15.20 0.89
CA ALA A 202 5.72 -14.70 0.55
C ALA A 202 5.05 -15.54 -0.56
N LEU A 203 5.80 -15.89 -1.62
CA LEU A 203 5.26 -16.73 -2.69
C LEU A 203 5.00 -18.17 -2.22
N ASP A 204 5.89 -18.76 -1.44
CA ASP A 204 5.71 -20.12 -0.94
C ASP A 204 4.52 -20.21 0.04
N LYS A 205 4.26 -19.16 0.83
CA LYS A 205 3.03 -19.05 1.64
C LYS A 205 1.77 -19.06 0.76
N VAL A 206 1.73 -18.22 -0.28
CA VAL A 206 0.62 -18.20 -1.24
C VAL A 206 0.39 -19.60 -1.82
N VAL A 207 1.43 -20.21 -2.39
CA VAL A 207 1.33 -21.54 -3.02
C VAL A 207 0.87 -22.62 -2.02
N ALA A 208 1.27 -22.53 -0.76
CA ALA A 208 0.82 -23.45 0.28
C ALA A 208 -0.67 -23.28 0.63
N GLU A 209 -1.20 -22.06 0.56
CA GLU A 209 -2.62 -21.76 0.81
C GLU A 209 -3.52 -22.18 -0.36
N LEU A 210 -3.02 -22.13 -1.58
CA LEU A 210 -3.75 -22.58 -2.78
C LEU A 210 -4.04 -24.09 -2.77
N LYS A 211 -3.16 -24.88 -2.17
CA LYS A 211 -3.26 -26.35 -2.14
C LYS A 211 -4.08 -26.93 -0.98
N LYS A 212 -4.72 -26.07 -0.19
CA LYS A 212 -5.62 -26.44 0.93
C LYS A 212 -7.07 -26.39 0.48
#